data_AF-A0AA96QBH5-F1
#
_entry.id   AF-A0AA96QBH5-F1
#
_cell.length_a   1.000
_cell.length_b   1.000
_cell.length_c   1.000
_cell.angle_alpha   90.00
_cell.angle_beta   90.00
_cell.angle_gamma   90.00
#
_symmetry.space_group_name_H-M   'P 1'
#
loop_
_entity.id
_entity.type
_entity.pdbx_description
1 polymer ?
#
loop_
_entity_poly.entity_id
_entity_poly.type
_entity_poly.pdbx_seq_one_letter_code
_entity_poly.pdbx_strand_id
1 'polypeptide(L)'
;MSWYSEYRREWKEIIETVARECKRAELMVEKDALQSMFLLGLSKTDLPFVFKGGTSLSKAYGLINRFSEDIDLSMNRKLMQSERKASKECIVEIAKSQGMELTNPDQIKSRYDYNRYVFHYDSLFSANHFLFHLKQQRLI
;
A
#
# COMPACT_ATOMS: atom_id res chain seq x y z
N MET A 1 15.72 -1.26 -1.60
CA MET A 1 15.68 -0.89 -3.03
C MET A 1 14.22 -0.81 -3.43
N SER A 2 13.81 0.22 -4.19
CA SER A 2 12.43 0.38 -4.64
C SER A 2 12.21 -0.35 -5.96
N TRP A 3 10.98 -0.74 -6.28
CA TRP A 3 10.62 -1.42 -7.53
C TRP A 3 10.90 -0.57 -8.79
N TYR A 4 11.11 0.74 -8.64
CA TYR A 4 11.49 1.64 -9.74
C TYR A 4 12.94 2.14 -9.68
N SER A 5 13.77 1.73 -8.72
CA SER A 5 15.11 2.33 -8.57
C SER A 5 16.05 2.06 -9.75
N GLU A 6 15.93 0.89 -10.39
CA GLU A 6 16.77 0.50 -11.52
C GLU A 6 16.35 1.16 -12.84
N TYR A 7 15.05 1.41 -13.01
CA TYR A 7 14.44 1.95 -14.23
C TYR A 7 13.75 3.29 -13.97
N ARG A 8 14.40 4.16 -13.19
CA ARG A 8 13.78 5.37 -12.64
C ARG A 8 13.25 6.29 -13.74
N ARG A 9 13.98 6.41 -14.86
CA ARG A 9 13.62 7.30 -15.97
C ARG A 9 12.46 6.72 -16.76
N GLU A 10 12.52 5.42 -17.06
CA GLU A 10 11.48 4.69 -17.80
C GLU A 10 10.16 4.72 -17.02
N TRP A 11 10.19 4.47 -15.71
CA TRP A 11 9.01 4.58 -14.86
C TRP A 11 8.42 5.98 -14.82
N LYS A 12 9.27 7.01 -14.80
CA LYS A 12 8.81 8.40 -14.87
C LYS A 12 8.07 8.65 -16.19
N GLU A 13 8.64 8.25 -17.32
CA GLU A 13 8.02 8.40 -18.64
C GLU A 13 6.69 7.63 -18.77
N ILE A 14 6.64 6.39 -18.24
CA ILE A 14 5.41 5.59 -18.21
C ILE A 14 4.33 6.30 -17.40
N ILE A 15 4.65 6.77 -16.19
CA ILE A 15 3.69 7.45 -15.32
C ILE A 15 3.20 8.75 -15.97
N GLU A 16 4.08 9.55 -16.57
CA GLU A 16 3.70 10.79 -17.29
C GLU A 16 2.77 10.50 -18.47
N THR A 17 3.02 9.41 -19.20
CA THR A 17 2.21 8.98 -20.33
C THR A 17 0.82 8.55 -19.87
N VAL A 18 0.74 7.66 -18.88
CA VAL A 18 -0.53 7.17 -18.31
C VAL A 18 -1.32 8.32 -17.67
N ALA A 19 -0.67 9.22 -16.94
CA ALA A 19 -1.31 10.38 -16.32
C ALA A 19 -1.98 11.28 -17.36
N ARG A 20 -1.29 11.54 -18.49
CA ARG A 20 -1.82 12.33 -19.60
C ARG A 20 -3.01 11.66 -20.28
N GLU A 21 -2.92 10.37 -20.56
CA GLU A 21 -4.01 9.60 -21.19
C GLU A 21 -5.24 9.50 -20.29
N CYS A 22 -5.03 9.24 -18.99
CA CYS A 22 -6.11 9.15 -18.01
C CYS A 22 -6.63 10.52 -17.54
N LYS A 23 -5.98 11.64 -17.95
CA LYS A 23 -6.26 13.00 -17.46
C LYS A 23 -6.24 13.08 -15.93
N ARG A 24 -5.21 12.50 -15.32
CA ARG A 24 -4.97 12.49 -13.86
C ARG A 24 -3.61 13.15 -13.57
N ALA A 25 -3.40 13.58 -12.33
CA ALA A 25 -2.08 14.04 -11.89
C ALA A 25 -1.10 12.87 -11.83
N GLU A 26 0.16 13.11 -12.18
CA GLU A 26 1.24 12.10 -12.20
C GLU A 26 1.39 11.43 -10.84
N LEU A 27 1.32 12.24 -9.77
CA LEU A 27 1.36 11.75 -8.39
C LEU A 27 0.23 10.76 -8.06
N MET A 28 -0.96 10.93 -8.65
CA MET A 28 -2.06 9.97 -8.43
C MET A 28 -1.74 8.64 -9.09
N VAL A 29 -1.18 8.65 -10.30
CA VAL A 29 -0.80 7.43 -11.03
C VAL A 29 0.38 6.73 -10.34
N GLU A 30 1.38 7.48 -9.87
CA GLU A 30 2.49 6.95 -9.07
C GLU A 30 1.99 6.23 -7.82
N LYS A 31 1.13 6.89 -7.04
CA LYS A 31 0.53 6.30 -5.84
C LYS A 31 -0.30 5.05 -6.16
N ASP A 32 -1.05 5.07 -7.25
CA ASP A 32 -1.85 3.92 -7.69
C ASP A 32 -0.97 2.70 -8.06
N ALA A 33 0.14 2.94 -8.76
CA ALA A 33 1.12 1.91 -9.09
C ALA A 33 1.75 1.33 -7.82
N LEU A 34 2.14 2.20 -6.88
CA LEU A 34 2.72 1.80 -5.59
C LEU A 34 1.76 0.93 -4.78
N GLN A 35 0.49 1.32 -4.67
CA GLN A 35 -0.55 0.52 -4.02
C GLN A 35 -0.71 -0.86 -4.67
N SER A 36 -0.70 -0.90 -6.01
CA SER A 36 -0.88 -2.14 -6.76
C SER A 36 0.30 -3.10 -6.55
N MET A 37 1.52 -2.58 -6.52
CA MET A 37 2.71 -3.35 -6.17
C MET A 37 2.65 -3.87 -4.73
N PHE A 38 2.20 -3.04 -3.78
CA PHE A 38 2.04 -3.46 -2.39
C PHE A 38 1.01 -4.60 -2.25
N LEU A 39 -0.15 -4.48 -2.90
CA LEU A 39 -1.17 -5.53 -2.93
C LEU A 39 -0.66 -6.81 -3.59
N LEU A 40 0.17 -6.72 -4.63
CA LEU A 40 0.85 -7.86 -5.24
C LEU A 40 1.85 -8.53 -4.27
N GLY A 41 2.50 -7.77 -3.40
CA GLY A 41 3.33 -8.32 -2.33
C GLY A 41 2.49 -9.14 -1.35
N LEU A 42 1.35 -8.58 -0.91
CA LEU A 42 0.45 -9.25 0.02
C LEU A 42 -0.17 -10.53 -0.55
N SER A 43 -0.52 -10.54 -1.84
CA SER A 43 -1.14 -11.70 -2.48
C SER A 43 -0.23 -12.92 -2.57
N LYS A 44 1.09 -12.74 -2.39
CA LYS A 44 2.09 -13.81 -2.36
C LYS A 44 2.30 -14.41 -0.96
N THR A 45 1.52 -14.00 0.02
CA THR A 45 1.65 -14.43 1.42
C THR A 45 0.53 -15.41 1.78
N ASP A 46 0.81 -16.36 2.66
CA ASP A 46 -0.21 -17.29 3.17
C ASP A 46 -1.02 -16.70 4.34
N LEU A 47 -0.79 -15.43 4.68
CA LEU A 47 -1.55 -14.75 5.72
C LEU A 47 -2.95 -14.44 5.19
N PRO A 48 -4.00 -14.57 6.03
CA PRO A 48 -5.38 -14.47 5.57
C PRO A 48 -5.83 -13.01 5.39
N PHE A 49 -5.02 -12.18 4.73
CA PHE A 49 -5.37 -10.80 4.42
C PHE A 49 -6.57 -10.74 3.47
N VAL A 50 -7.44 -9.77 3.72
CA VAL A 50 -8.58 -9.43 2.86
C VAL A 50 -8.47 -7.95 2.51
N PHE A 51 -8.36 -7.65 1.21
CA PHE A 51 -8.42 -6.27 0.74
C PHE A 51 -9.88 -5.82 0.67
N LYS A 52 -10.19 -4.71 1.35
CA LYS A 52 -11.56 -4.20 1.50
C LYS A 52 -11.62 -2.69 1.28
N GLY A 53 -12.80 -2.11 1.53
CA GLY A 53 -13.01 -0.67 1.49
C GLY A 53 -13.17 -0.11 0.07
N GLY A 54 -13.15 1.22 -0.04
CA GLY A 54 -13.41 1.90 -1.30
C GLY A 54 -12.41 1.57 -2.41
N THR A 55 -11.14 1.40 -2.06
CA THR A 55 -10.07 1.08 -3.01
C THR A 55 -10.24 -0.30 -3.61
N SER A 56 -10.79 -1.27 -2.85
CA SER A 56 -11.15 -2.58 -3.42
C SER A 56 -12.32 -2.49 -4.40
N LEU A 57 -13.33 -1.65 -4.11
CA LEU A 57 -14.48 -1.44 -5.00
C LEU A 57 -14.07 -0.78 -6.33
N SER A 58 -13.11 0.14 -6.32
CA SER A 58 -12.58 0.72 -7.55
C SER A 58 -11.66 -0.23 -8.31
N LYS A 59 -10.66 -0.84 -7.64
CA LYS A 59 -9.63 -1.66 -8.31
C LYS A 59 -10.10 -3.05 -8.75
N ALA A 60 -10.86 -3.76 -7.93
CA ALA A 60 -11.25 -5.14 -8.22
C ALA A 60 -12.59 -5.26 -8.94
N TYR A 61 -13.52 -4.33 -8.66
CA TYR A 61 -14.89 -4.41 -9.17
C TYR A 61 -15.26 -3.29 -10.15
N GLY A 62 -14.45 -2.23 -10.28
CA GLY A 62 -14.76 -1.10 -11.15
C GLY A 62 -16.05 -0.34 -10.78
N LEU A 63 -16.54 -0.49 -9.55
CA LEU A 63 -17.86 0.00 -9.13
C LEU A 63 -17.87 1.51 -8.83
N ILE A 64 -16.71 2.09 -8.54
CA ILE A 64 -16.58 3.52 -8.26
C ILE A 64 -15.35 4.09 -8.98
N ASN A 65 -15.48 5.30 -9.53
CA ASN A 65 -14.39 6.01 -10.22
C ASN A 65 -13.82 7.13 -9.35
N ARG A 66 -13.30 6.76 -8.17
CA ARG A 66 -12.59 7.69 -7.28
C ARG A 66 -11.18 7.20 -7.02
N PHE A 67 -10.24 8.13 -7.01
CA PHE A 67 -8.91 7.85 -6.49
C PHE A 67 -8.99 7.74 -4.96
N SER A 68 -8.31 6.75 -4.39
CA SER A 68 -8.20 6.58 -2.96
C SER A 68 -6.76 6.25 -2.63
N GLU A 69 -6.19 7.01 -1.71
CA GLU A 69 -4.79 6.89 -1.30
C GLU A 69 -4.55 5.77 -0.28
N ASP A 70 -5.62 5.34 0.40
CA ASP A 70 -5.54 4.40 1.51
C ASP A 70 -5.75 2.95 1.05
N ILE A 71 -5.04 2.01 1.67
CA ILE A 71 -5.34 0.57 1.60
C ILE A 71 -6.03 0.14 2.91
N ASP A 72 -7.25 -0.38 2.80
CA ASP A 72 -7.96 -1.00 3.92
C ASP A 72 -7.83 -2.53 3.84
N LEU A 73 -7.24 -3.12 4.87
CA LEU A 73 -7.11 -4.57 5.04
C LEU A 73 -7.94 -5.06 6.22
N SER A 74 -8.43 -6.28 6.09
CA SER A 74 -8.87 -7.11 7.20
C SER A 74 -8.25 -8.49 7.18
N MET A 75 -8.67 -9.35 8.10
CA MET A 75 -8.30 -10.75 8.15
C MET A 75 -9.54 -11.60 7.87
N ASN A 76 -9.40 -12.68 7.10
CA ASN A 76 -10.51 -13.60 6.79
C ASN A 76 -10.93 -14.43 8.02
N ARG A 77 -10.05 -14.56 9.01
CA ARG A 77 -10.32 -15.24 10.28
C ARG A 77 -9.59 -14.59 11.43
N LYS A 78 -9.95 -14.98 12.65
CA LYS A 78 -9.20 -14.61 13.85
C LYS A 78 -7.77 -15.16 13.78
N LEU A 79 -6.80 -14.29 14.03
CA LEU A 79 -5.38 -14.63 14.00
C LEU A 79 -4.90 -15.18 15.35
N MET A 80 -4.05 -16.19 15.29
CA MET A 80 -3.22 -16.62 16.41
C MET A 80 -2.19 -15.53 16.78
N GLN A 81 -1.61 -15.58 17.98
CA GLN A 81 -0.64 -14.57 18.41
C GLN A 81 0.62 -14.51 17.53
N SER A 82 1.09 -15.67 17.04
CA SER A 82 2.19 -15.75 16.07
C SER A 82 1.85 -15.06 14.75
N GLU A 83 0.67 -15.32 14.21
CA GLU A 83 0.18 -14.71 12.97
C GLU A 83 -0.02 -13.20 13.09
N ARG A 84 -0.37 -12.70 14.27
CA ARG A 84 -0.45 -11.25 14.52
C ARG A 84 0.91 -10.59 14.37
N LYS A 85 1.94 -11.17 14.95
CA LYS A 85 3.32 -10.69 14.82
C LYS A 85 3.78 -10.79 13.36
N ALA A 86 3.57 -11.96 12.73
CA ALA A 86 3.90 -12.19 11.33
C ALA A 86 3.20 -11.21 10.38
N SER A 87 1.93 -10.85 10.63
CA SER A 87 1.20 -9.89 9.79
C SER A 87 1.79 -8.48 9.85
N LYS A 88 2.23 -8.02 11.03
CA LYS A 88 2.90 -6.72 11.19
C LYS A 88 4.23 -6.73 10.45
N GLU A 89 5.03 -7.78 10.67
CA GLU A 89 6.34 -7.95 10.03
C GLU A 89 6.20 -8.02 8.50
N CYS A 90 5.26 -8.81 8.01
CA CYS A 90 4.97 -8.95 6.59
C CYS A 90 4.61 -7.61 5.92
N ILE A 91 3.69 -6.83 6.50
CA ILE A 91 3.33 -5.50 5.99
C ILE A 91 4.56 -4.60 5.90
N VAL A 92 5.38 -4.57 6.95
CA VAL A 92 6.57 -3.72 7.03
C VAL A 92 7.65 -4.16 6.04
N GLU A 93 7.89 -5.47 5.90
CA GLU A 93 8.89 -5.99 4.96
C GLU A 93 8.49 -5.79 3.50
N ILE A 94 7.20 -5.94 3.15
CA ILE A 94 6.72 -5.61 1.80
C ILE A 94 6.93 -4.12 1.52
N ALA A 95 6.57 -3.23 2.46
CA ALA A 95 6.76 -1.79 2.30
C ALA A 95 8.25 -1.43 2.12
N LYS A 96 9.14 -1.99 2.95
CA LYS A 96 10.61 -1.81 2.82
C LYS A 96 11.15 -2.31 1.48
N SER A 97 10.64 -3.44 0.99
CA SER A 97 11.03 -3.99 -0.32
C SER A 97 10.63 -3.08 -1.49
N GLN A 98 9.76 -2.10 -1.24
CA GLN A 98 9.34 -1.08 -2.20
C GLN A 98 9.99 0.28 -1.93
N GLY A 99 10.99 0.34 -1.04
CA GLY A 99 11.66 1.58 -0.67
C GLY A 99 10.80 2.51 0.19
N MET A 100 9.79 1.98 0.88
CA MET A 100 9.05 2.75 1.87
C MET A 100 9.62 2.56 3.27
N GLU A 101 9.53 3.57 4.12
CA GLU A 101 9.95 3.47 5.52
C GLU A 101 8.81 3.85 6.47
N LEU A 102 8.72 3.15 7.60
CA LEU A 102 7.62 3.30 8.55
C LEU A 102 7.85 4.51 9.46
N THR A 103 6.88 5.41 9.53
CA THR A 103 7.02 6.67 10.30
C THR A 103 6.32 6.65 11.66
N ASN A 104 5.42 5.69 11.91
CA ASN A 104 4.65 5.63 13.15
C ASN A 104 4.77 4.29 13.93
N PRO A 105 5.98 3.73 14.12
CA PRO A 105 6.16 2.41 14.73
C PRO A 105 5.55 2.28 16.14
N ASP A 106 5.62 3.35 16.95
CA ASP A 106 5.16 3.36 18.34
C ASP A 106 3.63 3.31 18.47
N GLN A 107 2.92 3.70 17.42
CA GLN A 107 1.46 3.67 17.35
C GLN A 107 0.92 2.30 16.91
N ILE A 108 1.78 1.40 16.46
CA ILE A 108 1.40 0.09 15.91
C ILE A 108 1.64 -1.01 16.94
N LYS A 109 0.55 -1.56 17.48
CA LYS A 109 0.62 -2.64 18.47
C LYS A 109 -0.08 -3.89 17.96
N SER A 110 0.64 -5.01 17.98
CA SER A 110 0.12 -6.32 17.57
C SER A 110 -1.01 -6.83 18.46
N ARG A 111 -1.32 -6.17 19.58
CA ARG A 111 -2.48 -6.50 20.43
C ARG A 111 -3.74 -5.72 20.04
N TYR A 112 -3.64 -4.62 19.31
CA TYR A 112 -4.80 -3.79 18.93
C TYR A 112 -5.59 -4.39 17.77
N ASP A 113 -6.91 -4.20 17.82
CA ASP A 113 -7.82 -4.67 16.76
C ASP A 113 -7.78 -3.80 15.50
N TYR A 114 -7.20 -2.61 15.62
CA TYR A 114 -6.95 -1.70 14.53
C TYR A 114 -5.51 -1.20 14.59
N ASN A 115 -4.80 -1.30 13.48
CA ASN A 115 -3.48 -0.69 13.29
C ASN A 115 -3.51 0.20 12.05
N ARG A 116 -2.96 1.41 12.18
CA ARG A 116 -2.68 2.30 11.06
C ARG A 116 -1.18 2.33 10.85
N TYR A 117 -0.77 2.05 9.62
CA TYR A 117 0.61 2.15 9.18
C TYR A 117 0.73 3.37 8.27
N VAL A 118 1.73 4.19 8.55
CA VAL A 118 2.06 5.37 7.77
C VAL A 118 3.48 5.17 7.30
N PHE A 119 3.66 5.09 5.98
CA PHE A 119 4.97 4.96 5.38
C PHE A 119 5.33 6.21 4.61
N HIS A 120 6.60 6.59 4.60
CA HIS A 120 7.13 7.54 3.64
C HIS A 120 7.78 6.83 2.45
N TYR A 121 7.78 7.47 1.30
CA TYR A 121 8.53 7.01 0.12
C TYR A 121 9.03 8.20 -0.71
N ASP A 122 10.08 7.95 -1.49
CA ASP A 122 10.70 8.95 -2.37
C ASP A 122 9.95 9.05 -3.70
N SER A 123 9.23 10.15 -3.93
CA SER A 123 8.46 10.35 -5.15
C SER A 123 9.35 10.65 -6.37
N LEU A 124 8.93 10.17 -7.54
CA LEU A 124 9.49 10.53 -8.85
C LEU A 124 9.11 11.95 -9.28
N PHE A 125 8.01 12.50 -8.75
CA PHE A 125 7.35 13.71 -9.23
C PHE A 125 7.31 14.85 -8.21
N SER A 126 7.82 14.65 -7.01
CA SER A 126 7.86 15.70 -6.00
C SER A 126 9.03 15.53 -5.04
N ALA A 127 9.58 16.67 -4.62
CA ALA A 127 10.70 16.74 -3.67
C ALA A 127 10.26 16.47 -2.23
N ASN A 128 8.95 16.50 -1.95
CA ASN A 128 8.41 16.19 -0.62
C ASN A 128 8.18 14.69 -0.48
N HIS A 129 8.47 14.15 0.71
CA HIS A 129 8.11 12.78 1.06
C HIS A 129 6.58 12.64 1.11
N PHE A 130 6.03 11.63 0.43
CA PHE A 130 4.60 11.34 0.48
C PHE A 130 4.30 10.24 1.47
N LEU A 131 3.12 10.35 2.06
CA LEU A 131 2.63 9.35 2.98
C LEU A 131 1.82 8.30 2.22
N PHE A 132 2.09 7.04 2.52
CA PHE A 132 1.27 5.91 2.14
C PHE A 132 0.57 5.39 3.38
N HIS A 133 -0.76 5.35 3.35
CA HIS A 133 -1.56 4.94 4.49
C HIS A 133 -2.13 3.56 4.28
N LEU A 134 -1.91 2.70 5.27
CA LEU A 134 -2.54 1.39 5.33
C LEU A 134 -3.27 1.24 6.67
N LYS A 135 -4.49 0.77 6.59
CA LYS A 135 -5.35 0.50 7.74
C LYS A 135 -5.60 -0.99 7.79
N GLN A 136 -5.34 -1.62 8.93
CA GLN A 136 -5.55 -3.03 9.15
C GLN A 136 -6.52 -3.22 10.31
N GLN A 137 -7.69 -3.81 10.05
CA GLN A 137 -8.71 -4.09 11.05
C GLN A 137 -8.92 -5.60 11.23
N ARG A 138 -9.06 -6.07 12.46
CA ARG A 138 -9.26 -7.50 12.76
C ARG A 138 -10.74 -7.86 12.73
N LEU A 139 -11.02 -9.14 12.44
CA LEU A 139 -12.27 -9.77 12.86
C LEU A 139 -12.21 -9.99 14.38
N ILE A 140 -13.27 -9.56 15.07
CA ILE A 140 -13.44 -9.68 16.52
C ILE A 140 -13.97 -11.08 16.84
#